data_AF-A0A922YWY4-F1
#
_entry.id   AF-A0A922YWY4-F1
#
_cell.length_a   1.000
_cell.length_b   1.000
_cell.length_c   1.000
_cell.angle_alpha   90.00
_cell.angle_beta   90.00
_cell.angle_gamma   90.00
#
_symmetry.space_group_name_H-M   'P 1'
#
loop_
_entity.id
_entity.type
_entity.pdbx_description
1 polymer ?
#
loop_
_entity_poly.entity_id
_entity_poly.type
_entity_poly.pdbx_seq_one_letter_code
_entity_poly.pdbx_strand_id
1 'polypeptide(L)'
;MRLIPDRSAPEGMIWGLQRRLLVLLMLPLGLVGLVSVYLHYQSAGTVALQQDQQLQRLVPLLVDSIVVTTPRRPAADAGAEPFLNQEALSQTQPGLALLLAPPVDEFLKERDGVAFYGIFNAQGTPLLGESWFPTVLPATGDPEFLSVVEGGITYRVVAQRSSSSAGDLIVMLADGSDARQNWLQTV
;
A
#
# COMPACT_ATOMS: atom_id res chain seq x y z
N MET A 1 83.19 34.27 4.94
CA MET A 1 82.22 34.17 3.82
C MET A 1 81.55 32.80 3.91
N ARG A 2 80.37 32.66 4.53
CA ARG A 2 79.63 31.39 4.60
C ARG A 2 78.58 31.37 3.49
N LEU A 3 78.71 30.43 2.56
CA LEU A 3 77.69 30.11 1.57
C LEU A 3 76.58 29.33 2.28
N ILE A 4 75.40 29.93 2.39
CA ILE A 4 74.18 29.25 2.83
C ILE A 4 73.61 28.57 1.57
N PRO A 5 73.49 27.23 1.52
CA PRO A 5 72.88 26.57 0.38
C PRO A 5 71.37 26.79 0.40
N ASP A 6 70.85 27.32 -0.70
CA ASP A 6 69.43 27.53 -0.96
C ASP A 6 68.72 26.16 -1.04
N ARG A 7 67.90 25.85 -0.03
CA ARG A 7 67.09 24.62 0.06
C ARG A 7 65.65 24.94 -0.33
N SER A 8 65.38 25.10 -1.62
CA SER A 8 64.05 25.48 -2.11
C SER A 8 63.54 24.58 -3.26
N ALA A 9 64.11 23.38 -3.44
CA ALA A 9 63.84 22.53 -4.61
C ALA A 9 62.95 21.26 -4.47
N PRO A 10 62.57 20.72 -3.29
CA PRO A 10 61.70 19.52 -3.26
C PRO A 10 60.20 19.79 -3.09
N GLU A 11 59.77 20.93 -2.53
CA GLU A 11 58.37 21.13 -2.11
C GLU A 11 57.37 21.23 -3.28
N GLY A 12 57.78 21.84 -4.40
CA GLY A 12 56.92 22.04 -5.57
C GLY A 12 56.56 20.74 -6.30
N MET A 13 57.45 19.74 -6.33
CA MET A 13 57.19 18.45 -6.99
C MET A 13 56.23 17.57 -6.18
N ILE A 14 56.37 17.55 -4.85
CA ILE A 14 55.52 16.76 -3.95
C ILE A 14 54.08 17.28 -4.00
N TRP A 15 53.90 18.61 -4.01
CA TRP A 15 52.60 19.26 -4.15
C TRP A 15 51.90 18.94 -5.47
N GLY A 16 52.63 18.93 -6.59
CA GLY A 16 52.09 18.58 -7.91
C GLY A 16 51.61 17.13 -7.99
N LEU A 17 52.37 16.20 -7.42
CA LEU A 17 52.01 14.78 -7.37
C LEU A 17 50.84 14.53 -6.40
N GLN A 18 50.88 15.13 -5.22
CA GLN A 18 49.82 15.04 -4.22
C GLN A 18 48.49 15.57 -4.75
N ARG A 19 48.49 16.71 -5.48
CA ARG A 19 47.28 17.25 -6.11
C ARG A 19 46.71 16.30 -7.16
N ARG A 20 47.56 15.68 -8.00
CA ARG A 20 47.11 14.71 -9.01
C ARG A 20 46.57 13.44 -8.37
N LEU A 21 47.24 12.91 -7.35
CA LEU A 21 46.78 11.74 -6.60
C LEU A 21 45.47 12.02 -5.85
N LEU A 22 45.34 13.20 -5.25
CA LEU A 22 44.11 13.61 -4.56
C LEU A 22 42.95 13.76 -5.54
N VAL A 23 43.17 14.33 -6.73
CA VAL A 23 42.14 14.38 -7.79
C VAL A 23 41.79 12.97 -8.27
N LEU A 24 42.80 12.12 -8.50
CA LEU A 24 42.61 10.72 -8.91
C LEU A 24 41.82 9.92 -7.87
N LEU A 25 41.87 10.30 -6.59
CA LEU A 25 41.13 9.67 -5.50
C LEU A 25 39.74 10.28 -5.29
N MET A 26 39.64 11.61 -5.22
CA MET A 26 38.39 12.32 -4.96
C MET A 26 37.40 12.20 -6.12
N LEU A 27 37.89 12.17 -7.35
CA LEU A 27 37.03 12.06 -8.53
C LEU A 27 36.24 10.75 -8.56
N PRO A 28 36.85 9.55 -8.46
CA PRO A 28 36.09 8.31 -8.44
C PRO A 28 35.25 8.18 -7.17
N LEU A 29 35.75 8.63 -6.00
CA LEU A 29 34.99 8.55 -4.76
C LEU A 29 33.73 9.43 -4.80
N GLY A 30 33.86 10.66 -5.32
CA GLY A 30 32.74 11.56 -5.54
C GLY A 30 31.75 11.02 -6.56
N LEU A 31 32.23 10.41 -7.65
CA LEU A 31 31.38 9.80 -8.67
C LEU A 31 30.59 8.61 -8.11
N VAL A 32 31.24 7.72 -7.34
CA VAL A 32 30.56 6.59 -6.67
C VAL A 32 29.53 7.09 -5.66
N GLY A 33 29.86 8.11 -4.86
CA GLY A 33 28.93 8.71 -3.91
C GLY A 33 27.69 9.29 -4.59
N LEU A 34 27.89 10.04 -5.68
CA LEU A 34 26.79 10.67 -6.42
C LEU A 34 25.89 9.62 -7.10
N VAL A 35 26.48 8.59 -7.71
CA VAL A 35 25.73 7.46 -8.29
C VAL A 35 24.95 6.72 -7.21
N SER A 36 25.55 6.46 -6.04
CA SER A 36 24.86 5.82 -4.91
C SER A 36 23.62 6.60 -4.48
N VAL A 37 23.76 7.92 -4.25
CA VAL A 37 22.63 8.78 -3.85
C VAL A 37 21.54 8.79 -4.92
N TYR A 38 21.92 8.87 -6.20
CA TYR A 38 20.99 8.85 -7.31
C TYR A 38 20.22 7.51 -7.39
N LEU A 39 20.90 6.38 -7.23
CA LEU A 39 20.28 5.05 -7.24
C LEU A 39 19.34 4.87 -6.04
N HIS A 40 19.74 5.30 -4.85
CA HIS A 40 18.88 5.24 -3.66
C HIS A 40 17.62 6.09 -3.84
N TYR A 41 17.76 7.30 -4.40
CA TYR A 41 16.63 8.16 -4.71
C TYR A 41 15.66 7.52 -5.71
N GLN A 42 16.16 6.89 -6.79
CA GLN A 42 15.30 6.18 -7.74
C GLN A 42 14.61 4.96 -7.11
N SER A 43 15.31 4.20 -6.27
CA SER A 43 14.74 2.99 -5.63
C SER A 43 13.55 3.28 -4.71
N ALA A 44 13.52 4.45 -4.05
CA ALA A 44 12.42 4.84 -3.18
C ALA A 44 11.11 5.15 -3.94
N GLY A 45 11.20 5.43 -5.25
CA GLY A 45 10.04 5.66 -6.12
C GLY A 45 9.44 4.38 -6.71
N THR A 46 10.28 3.36 -6.95
CA THR A 46 9.86 2.12 -7.61
C THR A 46 9.05 1.19 -6.71
N VAL A 47 9.28 1.24 -5.39
CA VAL A 47 8.60 0.35 -4.43
C VAL A 47 7.11 0.70 -4.28
N ALA A 48 6.77 1.99 -4.19
CA ALA A 48 5.37 2.43 -4.11
C ALA A 48 4.57 2.02 -5.37
N LEU A 49 5.21 2.11 -6.55
CA LEU A 49 4.60 1.67 -7.80
C LEU A 49 4.39 0.16 -7.84
N GLN A 50 5.30 -0.64 -7.28
CA GLN A 50 5.15 -2.09 -7.22
C GLN A 50 4.00 -2.50 -6.29
N GLN A 51 3.88 -1.83 -5.14
CA GLN A 51 2.77 -2.04 -4.20
C GLN A 51 1.42 -1.69 -4.84
N ASP A 52 1.34 -0.55 -5.53
CA ASP A 52 0.15 -0.14 -6.26
C ASP A 52 -0.21 -1.17 -7.34
N GLN A 53 0.76 -1.67 -8.12
CA GLN A 53 0.52 -2.71 -9.12
C GLN A 53 0.03 -4.03 -8.53
N GLN A 54 0.54 -4.42 -7.36
CA GLN A 54 0.09 -5.63 -6.67
C GLN A 54 -1.35 -5.47 -6.20
N LEU A 55 -1.67 -4.34 -5.56
CA LEU A 55 -3.03 -4.03 -5.13
C LEU A 55 -4.00 -3.99 -6.33
N GLN A 56 -3.63 -3.35 -7.45
CA GLN A 56 -4.45 -3.33 -8.68
C GLN A 56 -4.81 -4.72 -9.20
N ARG A 57 -3.95 -5.73 -9.01
CA ARG A 57 -4.21 -7.11 -9.43
C ARG A 57 -5.12 -7.85 -8.46
N LEU A 58 -5.06 -7.52 -7.17
CA LEU A 58 -5.80 -8.22 -6.12
C LEU A 58 -7.24 -7.73 -5.96
N VAL A 59 -7.52 -6.43 -6.17
CA VAL A 59 -8.89 -5.91 -5.97
C VAL A 59 -9.92 -6.56 -6.90
N PRO A 60 -9.68 -6.71 -8.21
CA PRO A 60 -10.65 -7.36 -9.08
C PRO A 60 -10.94 -8.81 -8.65
N LEU A 61 -9.94 -9.50 -8.10
CA LEU A 61 -10.09 -10.86 -7.56
C LEU A 61 -10.91 -10.86 -6.27
N LEU A 62 -10.71 -9.88 -5.39
CA LEU A 62 -11.53 -9.69 -4.18
C LEU A 62 -12.97 -9.35 -4.53
N VAL A 63 -13.20 -8.55 -5.59
CA VAL A 63 -14.53 -8.25 -6.12
C VAL A 63 -15.22 -9.52 -6.65
N ASP A 64 -14.52 -10.33 -7.43
CA ASP A 64 -15.04 -11.59 -7.98
C ASP A 64 -15.30 -12.66 -6.89
N SER A 65 -14.59 -12.55 -5.75
CA SER A 65 -14.77 -13.41 -4.57
C SER A 65 -16.05 -13.14 -3.78
N ILE A 66 -16.79 -12.06 -4.10
CA ILE A 66 -18.01 -11.70 -3.39
C ILE A 66 -19.16 -12.56 -3.94
N VAL A 67 -19.60 -13.53 -3.15
CA VAL A 67 -20.77 -14.34 -3.48
C VAL A 67 -21.97 -13.81 -2.72
N VAL A 68 -22.94 -13.32 -3.48
CA VAL A 68 -24.24 -12.94 -2.94
C VAL A 68 -25.00 -14.23 -2.60
N THR A 69 -25.10 -14.54 -1.32
CA THR A 69 -26.03 -15.57 -0.85
C THR A 69 -27.39 -14.91 -0.68
N THR A 70 -28.37 -15.35 -1.47
CA THR A 70 -29.75 -14.90 -1.28
C THR A 70 -30.12 -15.17 0.18
N PRO A 71 -30.62 -14.18 0.94
CA PRO A 71 -30.89 -14.36 2.35
C PRO A 71 -31.88 -15.51 2.47
N ARG A 72 -31.45 -16.59 3.12
CA ARG A 72 -32.37 -17.66 3.48
C ARG A 72 -33.36 -17.01 4.42
N ARG A 73 -34.61 -16.88 3.97
CA ARG A 73 -35.75 -16.56 4.83
C ARG A 73 -35.57 -17.40 6.09
N PRO A 74 -35.44 -16.79 7.29
CA PRO A 74 -35.52 -17.57 8.51
C PRO A 74 -36.74 -18.45 8.34
N ALA A 75 -36.60 -19.76 8.56
CA ALA A 75 -37.75 -20.62 8.69
C ALA A 75 -38.47 -20.14 9.97
N ALA A 76 -39.21 -19.05 9.85
CA ALA A 76 -40.11 -18.59 10.87
C ALA A 76 -41.13 -19.70 10.98
N ASP A 77 -41.17 -20.25 12.18
CA ASP A 77 -42.03 -21.34 12.58
C ASP A 77 -43.42 -21.19 11.97
N ALA A 78 -43.92 -22.32 11.47
CA ALA A 78 -45.32 -22.45 11.11
C ALA A 78 -46.18 -22.05 12.32
N GLY A 79 -46.74 -20.83 12.32
CA GLY A 79 -47.73 -20.45 13.32
C GLY A 79 -47.90 -18.97 13.69
N ALA A 80 -47.06 -18.03 13.25
CA ALA A 80 -47.24 -16.62 13.63
C ALA A 80 -47.70 -15.74 12.46
N GLU A 81 -48.92 -15.21 12.59
CA GLU A 81 -49.60 -14.30 11.66
C GLU A 81 -48.72 -13.11 11.21
N PRO A 82 -48.80 -12.69 9.93
CA PRO A 82 -47.94 -11.66 9.36
C PRO A 82 -48.48 -10.27 9.71
N PHE A 83 -48.06 -9.70 10.84
CA PHE A 83 -48.06 -8.25 10.96
C PHE A 83 -46.90 -7.74 10.08
N LEU A 84 -47.27 -7.27 8.89
CA LEU A 84 -46.38 -6.67 7.91
C LEU A 84 -45.82 -5.35 8.47
N ASN A 85 -44.76 -5.45 9.26
CA ASN A 85 -43.95 -4.29 9.59
C ASN A 85 -43.26 -3.88 8.29
N GLN A 86 -43.69 -2.76 7.71
CA GLN A 86 -43.17 -2.25 6.43
C GLN A 86 -41.65 -1.97 6.49
N GLU A 87 -41.13 -1.76 7.70
CA GLU A 87 -39.71 -1.61 8.03
C GLU A 87 -38.90 -2.91 7.81
N ALA A 88 -39.51 -4.08 8.04
CA ALA A 88 -38.86 -5.38 7.83
C ALA A 88 -38.73 -5.75 6.33
N LEU A 89 -39.54 -5.14 5.46
CA LEU A 89 -39.43 -5.30 4.01
C LEU A 89 -38.32 -4.42 3.40
N SER A 90 -37.85 -3.40 4.13
CA SER A 90 -36.78 -2.50 3.69
C SER A 90 -35.36 -2.96 4.08
N GLN A 91 -35.24 -3.92 5.00
CA GLN A 91 -33.95 -4.45 5.47
C GLN A 91 -33.69 -5.88 4.98
N THR A 92 -34.09 -6.20 3.74
CA THR A 92 -33.56 -7.40 3.09
C THR A 92 -32.11 -7.11 2.67
N GLN A 93 -31.21 -7.06 3.64
CA GLN A 93 -29.77 -7.07 3.36
C GLN A 93 -29.46 -8.46 2.79
N PRO A 94 -29.01 -8.55 1.53
CA PRO A 94 -28.59 -9.83 0.99
C PRO A 94 -27.44 -10.37 1.85
N GLY A 95 -27.49 -11.66 2.19
CA GLY A 95 -26.40 -12.29 2.92
C GLY A 95 -25.16 -12.31 2.02
N LEU A 96 -24.16 -11.49 2.32
CA LEU A 96 -22.90 -11.55 1.57
C LEU A 96 -22.03 -12.64 2.19
N ALA A 97 -21.55 -13.59 1.37
CA ALA A 97 -20.51 -14.53 1.75
C ALA A 97 -19.26 -14.24 0.92
N LEU A 98 -18.10 -14.17 1.57
CA LEU A 98 -16.84 -13.94 0.89
C LEU A 98 -16.17 -15.30 0.63
N LEU A 99 -16.02 -15.66 -0.64
CA LEU A 99 -15.24 -16.82 -1.05
C LEU A 99 -13.91 -16.32 -1.60
N LEU A 100 -12.98 -15.99 -0.69
CA LEU A 100 -11.70 -15.40 -1.08
C LEU A 100 -11.02 -16.24 -2.15
N ALA A 101 -10.67 -15.59 -3.26
CA ALA A 101 -9.78 -16.16 -4.24
C ALA A 101 -8.45 -16.52 -3.55
N PRO A 102 -7.83 -17.66 -3.88
CA PRO A 102 -6.59 -18.10 -3.24
C PRO A 102 -5.49 -17.02 -3.14
N PRO A 103 -5.24 -16.18 -4.17
CA PRO A 103 -4.23 -15.12 -4.09
C PRO A 103 -4.53 -14.05 -3.03
N VAL A 104 -5.81 -13.78 -2.76
CA VAL A 104 -6.23 -12.77 -1.78
C VAL A 104 -6.12 -13.34 -0.37
N ASP A 105 -6.51 -14.59 -0.17
CA ASP A 105 -6.37 -15.29 1.11
C ASP A 105 -4.89 -15.43 1.51
N GLU A 106 -4.03 -15.82 0.58
CA GLU A 106 -2.58 -15.91 0.79
C GLU A 106 -2.00 -14.54 1.14
N PHE A 107 -2.35 -13.48 0.40
CA PHE A 107 -1.90 -12.12 0.67
C PHE A 107 -2.26 -11.64 2.09
N LEU A 108 -3.49 -11.89 2.54
CA LEU A 108 -3.94 -11.50 3.88
C LEU A 108 -3.22 -12.31 4.96
N LYS A 109 -2.99 -13.61 4.74
CA LYS A 109 -2.28 -14.49 5.68
C LYS A 109 -0.80 -14.16 5.80
N GLU A 110 -0.13 -13.88 4.68
CA GLU A 110 1.28 -13.49 4.67
C GLU A 110 1.54 -12.18 5.41
N ARG A 111 0.52 -11.31 5.46
CA ARG A 111 0.58 -9.95 5.98
C ARG A 111 -0.39 -9.75 7.14
N ASP A 112 -0.56 -10.79 7.94
CA ASP A 112 -1.46 -10.77 9.09
C ASP A 112 -1.10 -9.61 10.04
N GLY A 113 -2.13 -8.86 10.45
CA GLY A 113 -1.97 -7.66 11.27
C GLY A 113 -1.52 -6.37 10.54
N VAL A 114 -1.16 -6.44 9.25
CA VAL A 114 -0.81 -5.26 8.44
C VAL A 114 -1.49 -5.23 7.06
N ALA A 115 -2.35 -6.20 6.75
CA ALA A 115 -3.21 -6.20 5.58
C ALA A 115 -4.66 -6.47 5.99
N PHE A 116 -5.58 -5.68 5.43
CA PHE A 116 -6.99 -5.72 5.82
C PHE A 116 -7.88 -5.52 4.60
N TYR A 117 -9.13 -5.99 4.67
CA TYR A 117 -10.14 -5.72 3.65
C TYR A 117 -11.42 -5.19 4.28
N GLY A 118 -12.20 -4.46 3.50
CA GLY A 118 -13.50 -3.94 3.90
C GLY A 118 -14.46 -3.90 2.71
N ILE A 119 -15.71 -4.28 2.95
CA ILE A 119 -16.79 -4.22 1.95
C ILE A 119 -17.87 -3.30 2.51
N PHE A 120 -18.26 -2.31 1.74
CA PHE A 120 -19.24 -1.29 2.10
C PHE A 120 -20.36 -1.24 1.08
N ASN A 121 -21.54 -0.76 1.47
CA ASN A 121 -22.57 -0.40 0.51
C ASN A 121 -22.21 0.91 -0.22
N ALA A 122 -22.99 1.29 -1.22
CA ALA A 122 -22.82 2.55 -1.96
C ALA A 122 -22.89 3.83 -1.11
N GLN A 123 -23.37 3.74 0.14
CA GLN A 123 -23.45 4.84 1.11
C GLN A 123 -22.27 4.82 2.10
N GLY A 124 -21.35 3.87 1.98
CA GLY A 124 -20.18 3.74 2.86
C GLY A 124 -20.46 3.06 4.20
N THR A 125 -21.61 2.41 4.35
CA THR A 125 -21.92 1.59 5.53
C THR A 125 -21.17 0.26 5.43
N PRO A 126 -20.42 -0.16 6.46
CA PRO A 126 -19.69 -1.43 6.44
C PRO A 126 -20.66 -2.62 6.38
N LEU A 127 -20.36 -3.57 5.52
CA LEU A 127 -21.06 -4.84 5.34
C LEU A 127 -20.21 -6.01 5.83
N LEU A 128 -18.92 -6.04 5.48
CA LEU A 128 -17.97 -7.09 5.87
C LEU A 128 -16.55 -6.52 6.05
N GLY A 129 -15.73 -7.23 6.83
CA GLY A 129 -14.34 -6.87 7.08
C GLY A 129 -14.20 -5.72 8.09
N GLU A 130 -13.10 -4.99 7.99
CA GLU A 130 -12.78 -3.91 8.91
C GLU A 130 -13.61 -2.64 8.61
N SER A 131 -13.97 -1.90 9.66
CA SER A 131 -14.78 -0.67 9.53
C SER A 131 -13.98 0.62 9.60
N TRP A 132 -12.68 0.57 9.91
CA TRP A 132 -11.84 1.76 10.07
C TRP A 132 -11.46 2.42 8.74
N PHE A 133 -11.70 1.76 7.61
CA PHE A 133 -11.42 2.32 6.29
C PHE A 133 -12.08 3.69 6.09
N PRO A 134 -11.42 4.60 5.37
CA PRO A 134 -11.98 5.92 5.10
C PRO A 134 -13.18 5.81 4.17
N THR A 135 -14.25 6.54 4.48
CA THR A 135 -15.48 6.59 3.69
C THR A 135 -15.35 7.50 2.45
N VAL A 136 -14.20 7.45 1.77
CA VAL A 136 -14.07 8.09 0.46
C VAL A 136 -14.67 7.13 -0.55
N LEU A 137 -15.84 7.50 -1.05
CA LEU A 137 -16.62 6.69 -1.99
C LEU A 137 -16.03 6.89 -3.39
N PRO A 138 -15.47 5.84 -4.03
CA PRO A 138 -14.93 5.96 -5.38
C PRO A 138 -16.01 6.44 -6.35
N ALA A 139 -15.65 7.38 -7.21
CA ALA A 139 -16.58 8.03 -8.13
C ALA A 139 -16.84 7.16 -9.37
N THR A 140 -15.86 6.33 -9.75
CA THR A 140 -15.94 5.42 -10.90
C THR A 140 -15.82 3.95 -10.48
N GLY A 141 -15.96 3.04 -11.44
CA GLY A 141 -15.69 1.60 -11.25
C GLY A 141 -14.20 1.24 -11.32
N ASP A 142 -13.32 2.22 -11.53
CA ASP A 142 -11.88 1.98 -11.57
C ASP A 142 -11.29 1.92 -10.15
N PRO A 143 -10.18 1.21 -9.94
CA PRO A 143 -9.49 1.23 -8.65
C PRO A 143 -8.89 2.62 -8.34
N GLU A 144 -9.28 3.20 -7.22
CA GLU A 144 -8.76 4.46 -6.69
C GLU A 144 -7.80 4.20 -5.53
N PHE A 145 -6.65 4.88 -5.53
CA PHE A 145 -5.61 4.69 -4.52
C PHE A 145 -5.54 5.86 -3.55
N LEU A 146 -5.43 5.53 -2.27
CA LEU A 146 -5.34 6.50 -1.20
C LEU A 146 -4.42 6.01 -0.09
N SER A 147 -3.87 6.95 0.68
CA SER A 147 -2.99 6.64 1.80
C SER A 147 -3.67 7.05 3.10
N VAL A 148 -3.72 6.11 4.04
CA VAL A 148 -4.42 6.27 5.33
C VAL A 148 -3.45 5.98 6.45
N VAL A 149 -3.54 6.71 7.55
CA VAL A 149 -2.78 6.42 8.76
C VAL A 149 -3.76 5.86 9.79
N GLU A 150 -3.53 4.63 10.23
CA GLU A 150 -4.33 3.96 11.26
C GLU A 150 -3.37 3.27 12.24
N GLY A 151 -3.56 3.47 13.55
CA GLY A 151 -2.67 2.90 14.57
C GLY A 151 -1.19 3.31 14.43
N GLY A 152 -0.89 4.42 13.76
CA GLY A 152 0.48 4.88 13.48
C GLY A 152 1.15 4.22 12.28
N ILE A 153 0.48 3.29 11.60
CA ILE A 153 0.95 2.65 10.36
C ILE A 153 0.31 3.36 9.17
N THR A 154 1.12 3.63 8.14
CA THR A 154 0.63 4.16 6.87
C THR A 154 0.21 2.99 5.99
N TYR A 155 -1.07 2.89 5.72
CA TYR A 155 -1.65 1.92 4.79
C TYR A 155 -1.79 2.54 3.41
N ARG A 156 -1.36 1.80 2.40
CA ARG A 156 -1.79 2.02 1.02
C ARG A 156 -3.11 1.29 0.81
N VAL A 157 -4.16 2.05 0.56
CA VAL A 157 -5.51 1.54 0.38
C VAL A 157 -5.91 1.71 -1.07
N VAL A 158 -6.52 0.67 -1.61
CA VAL A 158 -7.19 0.72 -2.91
C VAL A 158 -8.69 0.52 -2.68
N ALA A 159 -9.50 1.40 -3.26
CA ALA A 159 -10.95 1.37 -3.20
C ALA A 159 -11.50 1.22 -4.61
N GLN A 160 -12.44 0.30 -4.81
CA GLN A 160 -13.10 0.12 -6.10
C GLN A 160 -14.60 -0.01 -5.92
N ARG A 161 -15.36 0.67 -6.77
CA ARG A 161 -16.80 0.47 -6.87
C ARG A 161 -17.10 -0.70 -7.80
N SER A 162 -17.94 -1.63 -7.35
CA SER A 162 -18.41 -2.75 -8.15
C SER A 162 -19.92 -2.89 -8.07
N SER A 163 -20.57 -3.07 -9.22
CA SER A 163 -22.00 -3.37 -9.27
C SER A 163 -22.20 -4.88 -9.14
N SER A 164 -22.99 -5.29 -8.15
CA SER A 164 -23.34 -6.70 -7.91
C SER A 164 -24.86 -6.89 -7.93
N SER A 165 -25.33 -8.14 -7.90
CA SER A 165 -26.76 -8.44 -7.72
C SER A 165 -27.31 -7.98 -6.36
N ALA A 166 -26.44 -7.71 -5.38
CA ALA A 166 -26.76 -7.12 -4.09
C ALA A 166 -26.80 -5.58 -4.11
N GLY A 167 -26.61 -4.95 -5.27
CA GLY A 167 -26.46 -3.51 -5.43
C GLY A 167 -25.00 -3.09 -5.61
N ASP A 168 -24.78 -1.77 -5.63
CA ASP A 168 -23.45 -1.19 -5.72
C ASP A 168 -22.70 -1.37 -4.40
N LEU A 169 -21.56 -2.04 -4.49
CA LEU A 169 -20.64 -2.31 -3.39
C LEU A 169 -19.37 -1.51 -3.58
N ILE A 170 -18.73 -1.19 -2.47
CA ILE A 170 -17.39 -0.61 -2.45
C ILE A 170 -16.49 -1.60 -1.75
N VAL A 171 -15.44 -2.01 -2.45
CA VAL A 171 -14.48 -2.98 -1.97
C VAL A 171 -13.17 -2.25 -1.72
N MET A 172 -12.62 -2.44 -0.53
CA MET A 172 -11.36 -1.84 -0.12
C MET A 172 -10.38 -2.90 0.34
N LEU A 173 -9.11 -2.72 -0.04
CA LEU A 173 -7.99 -3.55 0.39
C LEU A 173 -6.87 -2.63 0.86
N ALA A 174 -6.35 -2.88 2.06
CA ALA A 174 -5.27 -2.13 2.69
C ALA A 174 -4.00 -2.97 2.78
N ASP A 175 -2.86 -2.32 2.55
CA ASP A 175 -1.52 -2.88 2.79
C ASP A 175 -0.65 -1.86 3.54
N GLY A 176 -0.29 -2.19 4.77
CA GLY A 176 0.53 -1.39 5.68
C GLY A 176 2.01 -1.78 5.67
N SER A 177 2.44 -2.70 4.79
CA SER A 177 3.82 -3.18 4.73
C SER A 177 4.84 -2.21 4.13
N ASP A 178 4.54 -0.91 4.14
CA ASP A 178 5.33 0.13 3.47
C ASP A 178 6.80 0.06 3.88
N ALA A 179 7.68 -0.19 2.90
CA ALA A 179 9.13 -0.28 3.09
C ALA A 179 9.74 1.03 3.63
N ARG A 180 9.05 2.17 3.48
CA ARG A 180 9.49 3.46 4.07
C ARG A 180 9.50 3.43 5.60
N GLN A 181 8.65 2.62 6.23
CA GLN A 181 8.61 2.43 7.68
C GLN A 181 9.76 1.51 8.16
N ASN A 182 10.17 0.53 7.35
CA ASN A 182 11.27 -0.38 7.70
C ASN A 182 12.64 0.32 7.80
N TRP A 183 12.85 1.43 7.08
CA TRP A 183 14.11 2.18 7.17
C TRP A 183 14.30 2.85 8.53
N LEU A 184 13.23 3.19 9.26
CA LEU A 184 13.32 3.77 10.61
C LEU A 184 13.75 2.75 11.67
N GLN A 185 13.54 1.46 11.44
CA GLN A 185 13.96 0.41 12.37
C GLN A 185 15.44 -0.02 12.20
N THR A 186 16.11 0.42 11.13
CA THR A 186 17.46 -0.04 10.78
C THR A 186 18.56 1.00 11.10
N VAL A 187 18.22 2.14 11.71
CA VAL A 187 19.21 3.18 12.09
C VAL A 187 19.58 3.11 13.56
#